data_AF-A0A2X0MZZ8-F1
#
_entry.id   AF-A0A2X0MZZ8-F1
#
_cell.length_a   1.000
_cell.length_b   1.000
_cell.length_c   1.000
_cell.angle_alpha   90.00
_cell.angle_beta   90.00
_cell.angle_gamma   90.00
#
_symmetry.space_group_name_H-M   'P 1'
#
loop_
_entity.id
_entity.type
_entity.pdbx_description
1 polymer ?
#
loop_
_entity_poly.entity_id
_entity_poly.type
_entity_poly.pdbx_seq_one_letter_code
_entity_poly.pdbx_strand_id
1 'polypeptide(L)'
;MHFHLWAGLVTWAALVRSTLAASVCNGHSEFCSRSYSTVSIIGTHNSYGVSSGNVAANQNYPVTTQLNNGIRLLQVSSVGPTCTDRYSELTSKPHLQVQGHMNNGSLHLCHTSCFLLDAGTLTSYLTLVKTWLDANPNEVLTLVLVNSDGIAPSTWAASYAASGMDDYSYTPSSVPIAYNDWPTYKSLIDSGKRAISFLAQNADFEAVPYLIDEFTNVWETPYDETSTSFPCTVDRVTGSYSDKMYMMNHFLGRNVSLLGETFTVPATSSLNQTNAATGTGSLGAQASSCFSQYKYYPTFTLVDYYDVGNGSVFQYAAKLNGVSYTATKIGNSSSTTGGNSSQSSASSNPNTDGTVVSIPLNGAPKVVVGVGSVMACVVGGMTVLLGLA
;
A
#
# COMPACT_ATOMS: atom_id res chain seq x y z
N MET A 1 -47.31 -29.31 -51.82
CA MET A 1 -46.05 -28.77 -51.25
C MET A 1 -46.15 -28.86 -49.74
N HIS A 2 -45.16 -29.46 -49.07
CA HIS A 2 -45.09 -29.50 -47.61
C HIS A 2 -43.73 -28.95 -47.18
N PHE A 3 -43.74 -27.90 -46.35
CA PHE A 3 -42.54 -27.37 -45.70
C PHE A 3 -42.43 -27.98 -44.31
N HIS A 4 -41.42 -28.82 -44.09
CA HIS A 4 -41.06 -29.27 -42.75
C HIS A 4 -40.15 -28.23 -42.11
N LEU A 5 -40.68 -27.49 -41.14
CA LEU A 5 -39.89 -26.63 -40.25
C LEU A 5 -39.17 -27.51 -39.23
N TRP A 6 -37.84 -27.63 -39.35
CA TRP A 6 -36.98 -28.21 -38.32
C TRP A 6 -36.70 -27.16 -37.24
N ALA A 7 -37.31 -27.32 -36.06
CA ALA A 7 -37.01 -26.50 -34.90
C ALA A 7 -35.72 -27.02 -34.23
N GLY A 8 -34.59 -26.34 -34.49
CA GLY A 8 -33.30 -26.66 -33.89
C GLY A 8 -33.27 -26.33 -32.40
N LEU A 9 -33.22 -27.35 -31.54
CA LEU A 9 -33.00 -27.20 -30.10
C LEU A 9 -31.56 -26.76 -29.83
N VAL A 10 -31.34 -25.45 -29.68
CA VAL A 10 -30.08 -24.89 -29.19
C VAL A 10 -29.97 -25.13 -27.69
N THR A 11 -29.47 -26.30 -27.31
CA THR A 11 -29.17 -26.64 -25.92
C THR A 11 -27.96 -25.83 -25.44
N TRP A 12 -28.22 -24.74 -24.70
CA TRP A 12 -27.18 -24.01 -23.97
C TRP A 12 -26.60 -24.91 -22.87
N ALA A 13 -25.51 -25.59 -23.18
CA ALA A 13 -24.74 -26.34 -22.20
C ALA A 13 -24.07 -25.35 -21.24
N ALA A 14 -24.72 -25.11 -20.10
CA ALA A 14 -24.13 -24.33 -19.02
C ALA A 14 -22.83 -25.00 -18.56
N LEU A 15 -21.69 -24.36 -18.85
CA LEU A 15 -20.38 -24.80 -18.38
C LEU A 15 -20.30 -24.60 -16.86
N VAL A 16 -20.78 -25.61 -16.12
CA VAL A 16 -20.53 -25.76 -14.69
C VAL A 16 -19.02 -25.92 -14.52
N ARG A 17 -18.32 -24.80 -14.29
CA ARG A 17 -16.93 -24.79 -13.86
C ARG A 17 -16.89 -25.47 -12.50
N SER A 18 -16.53 -26.75 -12.48
CA SER A 18 -16.22 -27.48 -11.26
C SER A 18 -14.99 -26.81 -10.63
N THR A 19 -15.23 -25.91 -9.68
CA THR A 19 -14.19 -25.24 -8.90
C THR A 19 -13.55 -26.27 -7.99
N LEU A 20 -12.46 -26.87 -8.47
CA LEU A 20 -11.57 -27.66 -7.63
C LEU A 20 -11.18 -26.79 -6.42
N ALA A 21 -11.51 -27.27 -5.23
CA ALA A 21 -11.19 -26.62 -3.98
C ALA A 21 -9.70 -26.23 -3.95
N ALA A 22 -9.41 -24.95 -3.69
CA ALA A 22 -8.04 -24.47 -3.59
C ALA A 22 -7.24 -25.32 -2.58
N SER A 23 -6.21 -26.00 -3.07
CA SER A 23 -5.29 -26.86 -2.30
C SER A 23 -4.13 -26.08 -1.66
N VAL A 24 -3.99 -24.82 -2.07
CA VAL A 24 -2.96 -23.86 -1.67
C VAL A 24 -3.64 -22.49 -1.63
N CYS A 25 -3.40 -21.71 -0.59
CA CYS A 25 -3.99 -20.38 -0.38
C CYS A 25 -2.88 -19.42 0.04
N ASN A 26 -2.71 -18.29 -0.66
CA ASN A 26 -1.54 -17.40 -0.49
C ASN A 26 -0.20 -18.16 -0.50
N GLY A 27 -0.01 -19.05 -1.47
CA GLY A 27 1.18 -19.89 -1.61
C GLY A 27 1.34 -21.06 -0.63
N HIS A 28 0.51 -21.19 0.42
CA HIS A 28 0.62 -22.28 1.42
C HIS A 28 -0.66 -23.11 1.56
N SER A 29 -0.54 -24.44 1.69
CA SER A 29 -1.70 -25.32 1.95
C SER A 29 -2.24 -25.11 3.37
N GLU A 30 -1.31 -24.81 4.29
CA GLU A 30 -1.50 -24.63 5.72
C GLU A 30 -2.27 -23.35 6.08
N PHE A 31 -2.49 -22.44 5.12
CA PHE A 31 -3.28 -21.22 5.30
C PHE A 31 -4.75 -21.42 4.97
N CYS A 32 -5.10 -22.38 4.09
CA CYS A 32 -6.49 -22.56 3.63
C CYS A 32 -7.50 -22.77 4.77
N SER A 33 -7.10 -23.48 5.83
CA SER A 33 -7.92 -23.74 7.02
C SER A 33 -7.80 -22.68 8.12
N ARG A 34 -6.88 -21.72 8.02
CA ARG A 34 -6.70 -20.65 9.02
C ARG A 34 -7.72 -19.53 8.81
N SER A 35 -8.21 -18.97 9.91
CA SER A 35 -8.87 -17.67 9.90
C SER A 35 -7.90 -16.59 9.43
N TYR A 36 -8.37 -15.66 8.59
CA TYR A 36 -7.60 -14.57 8.00
C TYR A 36 -6.77 -13.78 9.04
N SER A 37 -7.35 -13.52 10.22
CA SER A 37 -6.70 -12.79 11.32
C SER A 37 -5.44 -13.46 11.89
N THR A 38 -5.30 -14.77 11.70
CA THR A 38 -4.27 -15.61 12.32
C THR A 38 -3.05 -15.86 11.42
N VAL A 39 -2.98 -15.20 10.25
CA VAL A 39 -1.83 -15.26 9.34
C VAL A 39 -1.09 -13.94 9.35
N SER A 40 0.22 -13.98 9.63
CA SER A 40 1.08 -12.80 9.57
C SER A 40 1.43 -12.45 8.13
N ILE A 41 0.90 -11.32 7.64
CA ILE A 41 1.00 -10.82 6.27
C ILE A 41 2.04 -9.69 6.19
N ILE A 42 2.91 -9.76 5.18
CA ILE A 42 3.80 -8.64 4.83
C ILE A 42 3.09 -7.71 3.85
N GLY A 43 3.16 -6.43 4.16
CA GLY A 43 2.72 -5.35 3.29
C GLY A 43 3.79 -4.31 3.02
N THR A 44 3.55 -3.53 1.98
CA THR A 44 4.40 -2.41 1.58
C THR A 44 3.77 -1.09 2.00
N HIS A 45 4.47 -0.33 2.84
CA HIS A 45 4.12 1.05 3.17
C HIS A 45 4.18 1.88 1.88
N ASN A 46 3.14 2.69 1.64
CA ASN A 46 2.97 3.47 0.40
C ASN A 46 3.37 2.68 -0.85
N SER A 47 2.71 1.54 -1.06
CA SER A 47 3.01 0.53 -2.09
C SER A 47 3.07 1.02 -3.55
N TYR A 48 2.55 2.22 -3.81
CA TYR A 48 2.59 2.94 -5.10
C TYR A 48 3.83 3.83 -5.27
N GLY A 49 4.56 4.13 -4.19
CA GLY A 49 5.70 5.06 -4.10
C GLY A 49 6.97 4.53 -4.78
N VAL A 50 6.90 4.32 -6.10
CA VAL A 50 7.96 3.73 -6.92
C VAL A 50 8.49 4.79 -7.88
N SER A 51 9.56 5.48 -7.48
CA SER A 51 10.16 6.56 -8.28
C SER A 51 11.69 6.58 -8.10
N SER A 52 12.42 6.14 -9.14
CA SER A 52 13.88 6.01 -9.07
C SER A 52 14.56 7.36 -8.87
N GLY A 53 15.43 7.45 -7.86
CA GLY A 53 16.13 8.69 -7.49
C GLY A 53 15.29 9.69 -6.68
N ASN A 54 14.00 9.43 -6.45
CA ASN A 54 13.17 10.26 -5.59
C ASN A 54 13.38 9.90 -4.12
N VAL A 55 13.63 10.89 -3.26
CA VAL A 55 13.81 10.69 -1.81
C VAL A 55 12.53 10.27 -1.10
N ALA A 56 11.36 10.58 -1.65
CA ALA A 56 10.04 10.19 -1.13
C ALA A 56 9.52 8.86 -1.72
N ALA A 57 10.35 8.09 -2.43
CA ALA A 57 9.99 6.74 -2.86
C ALA A 57 10.11 5.74 -1.70
N ASN A 58 9.20 4.78 -1.66
CA ASN A 58 9.07 3.78 -0.61
C ASN A 58 9.49 2.38 -1.08
N GLN A 59 9.39 2.10 -2.38
CA GLN A 59 9.55 0.74 -2.92
C GLN A 59 10.33 0.77 -4.24
N ASN A 60 11.24 -0.19 -4.46
CA ASN A 60 12.00 -0.30 -5.73
C ASN A 60 11.20 -0.87 -6.91
N TYR A 61 10.06 -1.53 -6.64
CA TYR A 61 9.35 -2.36 -7.62
C TYR A 61 7.87 -2.00 -7.73
N PRO A 62 7.26 -2.01 -8.94
CA PRO A 62 5.83 -1.76 -9.12
C PRO A 62 4.96 -2.83 -8.46
N VAL A 63 3.70 -2.48 -8.14
CA VAL A 63 2.74 -3.33 -7.39
C VAL A 63 2.66 -4.78 -7.91
N THR A 64 2.55 -5.01 -9.22
CA THR A 64 2.49 -6.35 -9.81
C THR A 64 3.72 -7.20 -9.46
N THR A 65 4.91 -6.58 -9.36
CA THR A 65 6.14 -7.25 -8.96
C THR A 65 6.21 -7.48 -7.44
N GLN A 66 5.68 -6.55 -6.63
CA GLN A 66 5.53 -6.76 -5.17
C GLN A 66 4.64 -7.99 -4.91
N LEU A 67 3.49 -8.06 -5.58
CA LEU A 67 2.55 -9.18 -5.51
C LEU A 67 3.19 -10.49 -6.01
N ASN A 68 3.88 -10.48 -7.14
CA ASN A 68 4.63 -11.66 -7.64
C ASN A 68 5.71 -12.16 -6.66
N ASN A 69 6.34 -11.26 -5.89
CA ASN A 69 7.37 -11.62 -4.90
C ASN A 69 6.80 -12.07 -3.54
N GLY A 70 5.47 -11.99 -3.32
CA GLY A 70 4.81 -12.50 -2.10
C GLY A 70 4.22 -11.44 -1.17
N ILE A 71 4.22 -10.15 -1.52
CA ILE A 71 3.51 -9.13 -0.73
C ILE A 71 2.00 -9.37 -0.81
N ARG A 72 1.28 -9.31 0.32
CA ARG A 72 -0.17 -9.59 0.39
C ARG A 72 -0.99 -8.52 1.10
N LEU A 73 -0.37 -7.45 1.61
CA LEU A 73 -1.03 -6.20 1.97
C LEU A 73 -0.44 -5.05 1.16
N LEU A 74 -1.30 -4.23 0.57
CA LEU A 74 -0.91 -3.02 -0.15
C LEU A 74 -1.49 -1.81 0.58
N GLN A 75 -0.64 -1.02 1.24
CA GLN A 75 -1.08 0.25 1.79
C GLN A 75 -1.02 1.30 0.68
N VAL A 76 -2.10 2.06 0.54
CA VAL A 76 -2.23 3.16 -0.41
C VAL A 76 -2.86 4.37 0.29
N SER A 77 -2.21 5.52 0.17
CA SER A 77 -2.68 6.78 0.75
C SER A 77 -3.23 7.63 -0.37
N SER A 78 -4.53 7.94 -0.32
CA SER A 78 -5.27 8.38 -1.51
C SER A 78 -6.03 9.70 -1.37
N VAL A 79 -6.23 10.25 -2.56
CA VAL A 79 -5.79 11.59 -2.86
C VAL A 79 -6.87 12.68 -2.59
N GLY A 80 -7.19 13.25 -1.41
CA GLY A 80 -8.35 14.17 -1.16
C GLY A 80 -8.14 15.70 -1.37
N PRO A 81 -9.01 16.52 -2.02
CA PRO A 81 -8.61 17.83 -2.54
C PRO A 81 -8.66 18.99 -1.55
N THR A 82 -7.51 19.63 -1.30
CA THR A 82 -7.31 21.10 -1.52
C THR A 82 -5.85 21.51 -1.30
N CYS A 83 -5.39 22.53 -2.02
CA CYS A 83 -4.18 23.30 -1.67
C CYS A 83 -4.50 24.78 -1.36
N THR A 84 -5.78 25.10 -1.11
CA THR A 84 -6.29 26.48 -1.04
C THR A 84 -7.04 26.83 0.26
N ASP A 85 -7.67 25.87 0.94
CA ASP A 85 -8.82 26.20 1.83
C ASP A 85 -8.55 26.11 3.34
N ARG A 86 -7.36 25.72 3.81
CA ARG A 86 -6.99 25.73 5.25
C ARG A 86 -5.63 26.37 5.56
N TYR A 87 -5.42 27.61 5.12
CA TYR A 87 -4.32 28.46 5.64
C TYR A 87 -4.49 28.81 7.14
N SER A 88 -5.69 28.63 7.71
CA SER A 88 -6.06 29.10 9.05
C SER A 88 -5.97 28.08 10.19
N GLU A 89 -5.46 26.86 9.96
CA GLU A 89 -5.43 25.79 10.98
C GLU A 89 -4.03 25.16 11.20
N LEU A 90 -2.98 25.73 10.60
CA LEU A 90 -1.62 25.19 10.59
C LEU A 90 -0.84 25.34 11.92
N THR A 91 -1.46 25.90 12.97
CA THR A 91 -0.76 26.36 14.19
C THR A 91 -0.86 25.41 15.39
N SER A 92 -1.44 24.21 15.24
CA SER A 92 -1.76 23.32 16.38
C SER A 92 -1.41 21.83 16.22
N LYS A 93 -0.79 21.39 15.11
CA LYS A 93 -0.32 20.00 14.93
C LYS A 93 1.08 19.94 14.28
N PRO A 94 2.17 19.68 15.02
CA PRO A 94 3.53 19.69 14.49
C PRO A 94 3.98 18.40 13.75
N HIS A 95 3.05 17.60 13.24
CA HIS A 95 3.32 16.32 12.56
C HIS A 95 2.54 16.24 11.22
N LEU A 96 2.96 17.01 10.22
CA LEU A 96 2.35 16.98 8.88
C LEU A 96 3.00 15.90 7.98
N GLN A 97 2.42 14.70 8.00
CA GLN A 97 2.49 13.76 6.87
C GLN A 97 1.12 13.73 6.18
N VAL A 98 0.86 14.73 5.32
CA VAL A 98 -0.43 14.93 4.64
C VAL A 98 -0.67 13.84 3.59
N GLN A 99 -1.87 13.26 3.60
CA GLN A 99 -2.21 12.10 2.78
C GLN A 99 -3.55 12.32 2.06
N GLY A 100 -3.69 13.48 1.40
CA GLY A 100 -4.82 13.85 0.53
C GLY A 100 -4.58 15.04 -0.45
N HIS A 101 -4.73 14.84 -1.79
CA HIS A 101 -5.00 15.83 -2.88
C HIS A 101 -5.79 15.22 -4.09
N MET A 102 -7.08 15.56 -4.39
CA MET A 102 -7.68 15.09 -5.66
C MET A 102 -7.12 15.94 -6.80
N ASN A 103 -6.78 15.31 -7.92
CA ASN A 103 -6.22 15.99 -9.09
C ASN A 103 -7.21 15.88 -10.27
N ASN A 104 -7.64 17.02 -10.83
CA ASN A 104 -8.60 17.10 -11.94
C ASN A 104 -9.88 16.22 -11.77
N GLY A 105 -10.42 16.17 -10.55
CA GLY A 105 -11.61 15.38 -10.22
C GLY A 105 -11.37 13.87 -10.06
N SER A 106 -10.12 13.42 -10.11
CA SER A 106 -9.72 12.02 -9.88
C SER A 106 -8.95 11.85 -8.57
N LEU A 107 -9.15 10.69 -7.94
CA LEU A 107 -8.49 10.27 -6.71
C LEU A 107 -7.08 9.78 -7.03
N HIS A 108 -6.06 10.54 -6.66
CA HIS A 108 -4.64 10.22 -6.92
C HIS A 108 -3.98 9.42 -5.78
N LEU A 109 -2.72 9.01 -5.97
CA LEU A 109 -1.86 8.37 -4.99
C LEU A 109 -0.55 9.14 -4.88
N CYS A 110 -0.33 9.82 -3.76
CA CYS A 110 0.81 10.74 -3.58
C CYS A 110 1.48 10.60 -2.21
N HIS A 111 2.79 10.86 -2.11
CA HIS A 111 3.53 10.74 -0.84
C HIS A 111 3.81 12.11 -0.21
N THR A 112 3.12 12.45 0.87
CA THR A 112 3.17 13.75 1.58
C THR A 112 2.67 14.95 0.76
N SER A 113 2.94 14.99 -0.54
CA SER A 113 2.21 15.77 -1.54
C SER A 113 2.43 15.22 -2.95
N CYS A 114 1.53 15.54 -3.88
CA CYS A 114 1.70 15.19 -5.30
C CYS A 114 2.86 15.95 -5.99
N PHE A 115 3.41 16.99 -5.34
CA PHE A 115 4.66 17.63 -5.75
C PHE A 115 5.88 16.77 -5.43
N LEU A 116 5.88 16.06 -4.29
CA LEU A 116 6.98 15.18 -3.88
C LEU A 116 6.94 13.84 -4.62
N LEU A 117 5.76 13.21 -4.73
CA LEU A 117 5.55 12.01 -5.55
C LEU A 117 4.06 11.91 -5.91
N ASP A 118 3.73 11.78 -7.19
CA ASP A 118 2.40 11.41 -7.71
C ASP A 118 2.57 10.14 -8.57
N ALA A 119 1.85 9.07 -8.22
CA ALA A 119 1.87 7.78 -8.93
C ALA A 119 0.64 7.57 -9.85
N GLY A 120 -0.17 8.60 -10.05
CA GLY A 120 -1.42 8.54 -10.81
C GLY A 120 -2.63 8.14 -9.97
N THR A 121 -3.71 7.73 -10.63
CA THR A 121 -5.01 7.51 -9.98
C THR A 121 -5.08 6.18 -9.21
N LEU A 122 -5.87 6.17 -8.12
CA LEU A 122 -6.24 4.95 -7.42
C LEU A 122 -6.92 3.95 -8.36
N THR A 123 -7.79 4.41 -9.28
CA THR A 123 -8.43 3.54 -10.28
C THR A 123 -7.40 2.81 -11.16
N SER A 124 -6.36 3.50 -11.64
CA SER A 124 -5.28 2.86 -12.41
C SER A 124 -4.49 1.85 -11.57
N TYR A 125 -4.20 2.18 -10.32
CA TYR A 125 -3.53 1.28 -9.39
C TYR A 125 -4.36 0.03 -9.09
N LEU A 126 -5.63 0.18 -8.72
CA LEU A 126 -6.57 -0.91 -8.45
C LEU A 126 -6.78 -1.78 -9.69
N THR A 127 -6.77 -1.20 -10.90
CA THR A 127 -6.84 -1.97 -12.15
C THR A 127 -5.65 -2.93 -12.29
N LEU A 128 -4.43 -2.54 -11.88
CA LEU A 128 -3.27 -3.43 -11.86
C LEU A 128 -3.41 -4.54 -10.81
N VAL A 129 -3.95 -4.23 -9.64
CA VAL A 129 -4.22 -5.21 -8.58
C VAL A 129 -5.30 -6.22 -9.00
N LYS A 130 -6.40 -5.73 -9.59
CA LYS A 130 -7.50 -6.56 -10.14
C LYS A 130 -6.99 -7.48 -11.24
N THR A 131 -6.21 -6.95 -12.18
CA THR A 131 -5.57 -7.75 -13.25
C THR A 131 -4.66 -8.86 -12.68
N TRP A 132 -3.96 -8.59 -11.57
CA TRP A 132 -3.16 -9.62 -10.91
C TRP A 132 -4.04 -10.66 -10.18
N LEU A 133 -5.12 -10.24 -9.51
CA LEU A 133 -6.09 -11.14 -8.88
C LEU A 133 -6.80 -12.05 -9.89
N ASP A 134 -7.14 -11.55 -11.08
CA ASP A 134 -7.73 -12.33 -12.18
C ASP A 134 -6.80 -13.49 -12.60
N ALA A 135 -5.49 -13.23 -12.65
CA ALA A 135 -4.47 -14.22 -13.01
C ALA A 135 -4.11 -15.18 -11.86
N ASN A 136 -4.40 -14.82 -10.61
CA ASN A 136 -3.99 -15.56 -9.41
C ASN A 136 -5.21 -15.88 -8.52
N PRO A 137 -6.03 -16.91 -8.86
CA PRO A 137 -7.32 -17.16 -8.20
C PRO A 137 -7.23 -17.66 -6.75
N ASN A 138 -6.09 -18.23 -6.34
CA ASN A 138 -5.89 -18.79 -5.00
C ASN A 138 -5.35 -17.77 -3.97
N GLU A 139 -5.33 -16.49 -4.34
CA GLU A 139 -4.69 -15.43 -3.57
C GLU A 139 -5.74 -14.47 -3.00
N VAL A 140 -5.55 -14.11 -1.73
CA VAL A 140 -6.30 -13.12 -0.96
C VAL A 140 -5.38 -11.95 -0.66
N LEU A 141 -5.85 -10.73 -0.92
CA LEU A 141 -5.13 -9.49 -0.68
C LEU A 141 -5.81 -8.63 0.38
N THR A 142 -4.98 -7.88 1.09
CA THR A 142 -5.39 -6.81 1.99
C THR A 142 -5.10 -5.47 1.32
N LEU A 143 -6.06 -4.55 1.32
CA LEU A 143 -5.86 -3.15 0.94
C LEU A 143 -6.04 -2.28 2.18
N VAL A 144 -5.10 -1.39 2.46
CA VAL A 144 -5.21 -0.41 3.55
C VAL A 144 -5.21 0.98 2.93
N LEU A 145 -6.32 1.68 3.12
CA LEU A 145 -6.65 2.93 2.46
C LEU A 145 -6.49 4.08 3.47
N VAL A 146 -5.36 4.79 3.43
CA VAL A 146 -5.13 5.91 4.35
C VAL A 146 -5.88 7.14 3.83
N ASN A 147 -6.74 7.70 4.68
CA ASN A 147 -7.74 8.70 4.34
C ASN A 147 -7.64 9.94 5.27
N SER A 148 -6.46 10.58 5.36
CA SER A 148 -6.22 11.66 6.35
C SER A 148 -7.17 12.86 6.21
N ASP A 149 -7.74 13.02 5.04
CA ASP A 149 -8.56 14.16 4.64
C ASP A 149 -10.05 13.93 4.88
N GLY A 150 -10.44 12.75 5.36
CA GLY A 150 -11.85 12.41 5.57
C GLY A 150 -12.65 12.39 4.27
N ILE A 151 -12.05 11.93 3.17
CA ILE A 151 -12.73 11.78 1.88
C ILE A 151 -13.91 10.83 2.08
N ALA A 152 -15.06 11.13 1.47
CA ALA A 152 -16.25 10.29 1.53
C ALA A 152 -15.97 8.88 0.96
N PRO A 153 -16.39 7.78 1.63
CA PRO A 153 -16.24 6.41 1.12
C PRO A 153 -16.78 6.20 -0.29
N SER A 154 -17.79 6.95 -0.71
CA SER A 154 -18.34 6.91 -2.08
C SER A 154 -17.31 7.29 -3.16
N THR A 155 -16.36 8.18 -2.87
CA THR A 155 -15.27 8.54 -3.81
C THR A 155 -14.28 7.39 -3.98
N TRP A 156 -13.96 6.69 -2.89
CA TRP A 156 -13.15 5.47 -2.91
C TRP A 156 -13.89 4.35 -3.65
N ALA A 157 -15.17 4.12 -3.32
CA ALA A 157 -16.03 3.12 -3.97
C ALA A 157 -16.16 3.32 -5.48
N ALA A 158 -16.21 4.58 -5.95
CA ALA A 158 -16.20 4.89 -7.38
C ALA A 158 -14.92 4.40 -8.09
N SER A 159 -13.76 4.45 -7.40
CA SER A 159 -12.50 3.90 -7.94
C SER A 159 -12.47 2.37 -7.92
N TYR A 160 -13.12 1.73 -6.94
CA TYR A 160 -13.28 0.26 -6.90
C TYR A 160 -14.18 -0.21 -8.05
N ALA A 161 -15.36 0.38 -8.22
CA ALA A 161 -16.27 0.04 -9.31
C ALA A 161 -15.67 0.34 -10.70
N ALA A 162 -14.97 1.46 -10.88
CA ALA A 162 -14.32 1.82 -12.14
C ALA A 162 -13.13 0.91 -12.52
N SER A 163 -12.55 0.18 -11.56
CA SER A 163 -11.52 -0.84 -11.79
C SER A 163 -12.05 -2.28 -11.74
N GLY A 164 -13.33 -2.47 -11.40
CA GLY A 164 -13.92 -3.78 -11.11
C GLY A 164 -13.29 -4.49 -9.91
N MET A 165 -12.75 -3.74 -8.95
CA MET A 165 -12.14 -4.31 -7.74
C MET A 165 -13.20 -4.77 -6.73
N ASP A 166 -14.39 -4.16 -6.77
CA ASP A 166 -15.60 -4.52 -6.02
C ASP A 166 -16.11 -5.94 -6.32
N ASP A 167 -15.84 -6.49 -7.51
CA ASP A 167 -15.98 -7.92 -7.83
C ASP A 167 -15.33 -8.79 -6.74
N TYR A 168 -14.15 -8.41 -6.27
CA TYR A 168 -13.34 -9.15 -5.30
C TYR A 168 -13.50 -8.68 -3.85
N SER A 169 -14.09 -7.51 -3.60
CA SER A 169 -14.25 -6.95 -2.25
C SER A 169 -15.08 -7.84 -1.32
N TYR A 170 -14.50 -8.16 -0.16
CA TYR A 170 -15.16 -8.84 0.95
C TYR A 170 -16.03 -7.87 1.75
N THR A 171 -17.27 -8.28 2.00
CA THR A 171 -18.23 -7.59 2.86
C THR A 171 -18.55 -8.51 4.05
N PRO A 172 -18.28 -8.08 5.30
CA PRO A 172 -18.75 -8.81 6.48
C PRO A 172 -20.24 -8.56 6.73
N SER A 173 -20.87 -9.41 7.54
CA SER A 173 -22.27 -9.23 7.97
C SER A 173 -22.48 -8.08 8.96
N SER A 174 -21.41 -7.62 9.60
CA SER A 174 -21.40 -6.63 10.68
C SER A 174 -19.97 -6.17 10.95
N VAL A 175 -19.79 -4.97 11.48
CA VAL A 175 -18.52 -4.46 12.01
C VAL A 175 -18.71 -3.96 13.46
N PRO A 176 -17.69 -4.05 14.34
CA PRO A 176 -16.41 -4.72 14.13
C PRO A 176 -16.52 -6.25 14.07
N ILE A 177 -15.51 -6.90 13.48
CA ILE A 177 -15.33 -8.36 13.47
C ILE A 177 -14.28 -8.72 14.53
N ALA A 178 -14.66 -9.55 15.51
CA ALA A 178 -13.71 -10.02 16.52
C ALA A 178 -12.65 -10.94 15.90
N TYR A 179 -11.45 -10.97 16.48
CA TYR A 179 -10.28 -11.66 15.95
C TYR A 179 -10.55 -13.12 15.55
N ASN A 180 -11.36 -13.86 16.31
CA ASN A 180 -11.68 -15.27 16.03
C ASN A 180 -12.81 -15.47 14.99
N ASP A 181 -13.58 -14.43 14.67
CA ASP A 181 -14.77 -14.50 13.80
C ASP A 181 -14.44 -14.21 12.32
N TRP A 182 -13.19 -13.83 12.01
CA TRP A 182 -12.75 -13.62 10.63
C TRP A 182 -12.82 -14.93 9.81
N PRO A 183 -13.29 -14.88 8.54
CA PRO A 183 -13.42 -16.05 7.69
C PRO A 183 -12.07 -16.71 7.39
N THR A 184 -12.09 -17.98 6.98
CA THR A 184 -10.88 -18.67 6.53
C THR A 184 -10.45 -18.23 5.14
N TYR A 185 -9.15 -18.35 4.83
CA TYR A 185 -8.63 -18.10 3.48
C TYR A 185 -9.38 -18.91 2.42
N LYS A 186 -9.69 -20.18 2.70
CA LYS A 186 -10.47 -21.01 1.78
C LYS A 186 -11.89 -20.46 1.56
N SER A 187 -12.55 -19.94 2.60
CA SER A 187 -13.88 -19.31 2.45
C SER A 187 -13.83 -18.05 1.59
N LEU A 188 -12.81 -17.21 1.76
CA LEU A 188 -12.56 -16.01 0.94
C LEU A 188 -12.28 -16.37 -0.54
N ILE A 189 -11.54 -17.45 -0.78
CA ILE A 189 -11.22 -17.94 -2.14
C ILE A 189 -12.44 -18.61 -2.80
N ASP A 190 -13.11 -19.53 -2.10
CA ASP A 190 -14.27 -20.28 -2.63
C ASP A 190 -15.47 -19.35 -2.94
N SER A 191 -15.67 -18.29 -2.16
CA SER A 191 -16.69 -17.26 -2.41
C SER A 191 -16.28 -16.24 -3.49
N GLY A 192 -15.03 -16.28 -3.94
CA GLY A 192 -14.44 -15.27 -4.82
C GLY A 192 -14.17 -13.92 -4.13
N LYS A 193 -14.57 -13.71 -2.87
CA LYS A 193 -14.38 -12.44 -2.15
C LYS A 193 -13.01 -12.38 -1.48
N ARG A 194 -12.00 -12.09 -2.32
CA ARG A 194 -10.57 -12.22 -2.05
C ARG A 194 -9.83 -10.91 -1.75
N ALA A 195 -10.54 -9.77 -1.64
CA ALA A 195 -9.94 -8.48 -1.29
C ALA A 195 -10.58 -7.93 -0.01
N ILE A 196 -9.83 -7.88 1.08
CA ILE A 196 -10.26 -7.28 2.35
C ILE A 196 -9.70 -5.85 2.39
N SER A 197 -10.59 -4.86 2.52
CA SER A 197 -10.24 -3.45 2.36
C SER A 197 -10.55 -2.67 3.64
N PHE A 198 -9.51 -2.12 4.28
CA PHE A 198 -9.64 -1.24 5.43
C PHE A 198 -9.52 0.21 5.00
N LEU A 199 -10.34 1.10 5.59
CA LEU A 199 -10.27 2.55 5.41
C LEU A 199 -9.94 3.19 6.76
N ALA A 200 -8.81 3.89 6.82
CA ALA A 200 -8.23 4.36 8.08
C ALA A 200 -9.10 5.39 8.82
N GLN A 201 -9.87 6.20 8.09
CA GLN A 201 -10.71 7.25 8.66
C GLN A 201 -11.97 7.45 7.80
N ASN A 202 -13.04 7.97 8.42
CA ASN A 202 -14.30 8.33 7.76
C ASN A 202 -14.96 7.17 7.00
N ALA A 203 -14.83 5.93 7.51
CA ALA A 203 -15.53 4.78 6.98
C ALA A 203 -17.03 4.80 7.34
N ASP A 204 -17.85 4.34 6.41
CA ASP A 204 -19.31 4.27 6.54
C ASP A 204 -19.75 2.90 6.02
N PHE A 205 -20.10 2.00 6.95
CA PHE A 205 -20.50 0.64 6.65
C PHE A 205 -21.89 0.57 5.98
N GLU A 206 -22.78 1.52 6.25
CA GLU A 206 -24.11 1.54 5.63
C GLU A 206 -24.02 2.05 4.17
N ALA A 207 -23.11 2.99 3.89
CA ALA A 207 -22.89 3.50 2.53
C ALA A 207 -21.98 2.61 1.68
N VAL A 208 -20.90 2.05 2.24
CA VAL A 208 -19.93 1.21 1.50
C VAL A 208 -19.44 0.04 2.38
N PRO A 209 -20.23 -1.04 2.51
CA PRO A 209 -20.01 -2.10 3.52
C PRO A 209 -18.74 -2.96 3.32
N TYR A 210 -18.00 -2.80 2.23
CA TYR A 210 -16.71 -3.45 2.01
C TYR A 210 -15.49 -2.56 2.31
N LEU A 211 -15.68 -1.28 2.62
CA LEU A 211 -14.63 -0.39 3.13
C LEU A 211 -14.71 -0.39 4.66
N ILE A 212 -14.12 -1.44 5.24
CA ILE A 212 -14.18 -1.74 6.66
C ILE A 212 -13.42 -0.64 7.42
N ASP A 213 -14.01 -0.07 8.47
CA ASP A 213 -13.29 0.86 9.35
C ASP A 213 -12.07 0.18 9.97
N GLU A 214 -10.88 0.75 9.74
CA GLU A 214 -9.63 0.13 10.18
C GLU A 214 -9.57 0.03 11.69
N PHE A 215 -9.71 1.14 12.41
CA PHE A 215 -9.41 1.20 13.84
C PHE A 215 -10.44 0.50 14.73
N THR A 216 -11.63 0.17 14.23
CA THR A 216 -12.57 -0.74 14.89
C THR A 216 -12.20 -2.22 14.74
N ASN A 217 -11.37 -2.62 13.77
CA ASN A 217 -11.02 -4.02 13.47
C ASN A 217 -9.53 -4.37 13.65
N VAL A 218 -8.67 -3.36 13.54
CA VAL A 218 -7.21 -3.40 13.59
C VAL A 218 -6.75 -2.34 14.60
N TRP A 219 -5.63 -2.58 15.29
CA TRP A 219 -4.89 -1.50 15.95
C TRP A 219 -3.46 -1.43 15.41
N GLU A 220 -2.81 -0.29 15.54
CA GLU A 220 -1.47 -0.07 15.00
C GLU A 220 -0.44 0.36 16.04
N THR A 221 0.82 0.01 15.80
CA THR A 221 1.98 0.64 16.46
C THR A 221 2.25 2.04 15.88
N PRO A 222 3.05 2.90 16.56
CA PRO A 222 3.50 4.18 16.02
C PRO A 222 4.14 4.04 14.64
N TYR A 223 4.01 5.08 13.81
CA TYR A 223 4.27 5.04 12.36
C TYR A 223 5.24 6.12 11.85
N ASP A 224 5.63 7.09 12.70
CA ASP A 224 6.63 8.12 12.40
C ASP A 224 7.98 7.86 13.11
N GLU A 225 8.26 6.59 13.44
CA GLU A 225 9.50 6.16 14.09
C GLU A 225 10.75 6.58 13.30
N THR A 226 11.52 7.49 13.88
CA THR A 226 12.87 7.88 13.42
C THR A 226 13.98 7.16 14.20
N SER A 227 13.61 6.15 15.00
CA SER A 227 14.49 5.35 15.85
C SER A 227 14.30 3.86 15.58
N THR A 228 15.39 3.09 15.56
CA THR A 228 15.35 1.62 15.41
C THR A 228 14.86 0.89 16.67
N SER A 229 14.24 1.62 17.62
CA SER A 229 13.59 1.07 18.81
C SER A 229 12.31 0.30 18.50
N PHE A 230 11.48 0.81 17.58
CA PHE A 230 10.22 0.20 17.13
C PHE A 230 9.37 -0.37 18.28
N PRO A 231 8.65 0.47 19.04
CA PRO A 231 7.89 0.04 20.21
C PRO A 231 6.69 -0.84 19.85
N CYS A 232 6.25 -1.63 20.83
CA CYS A 232 5.01 -2.42 20.76
C CYS A 232 3.89 -1.72 21.54
N THR A 233 3.75 -0.42 21.38
CA THR A 233 2.69 0.39 22.00
C THR A 233 1.45 0.34 21.12
N VAL A 234 0.24 0.31 21.72
CA VAL A 234 -1.00 0.59 20.98
C VAL A 234 -1.08 2.10 20.74
N ASP A 235 -1.02 2.53 19.49
CA ASP A 235 -1.01 3.95 19.11
C ASP A 235 -2.37 4.37 18.52
N ARG A 236 -2.79 3.72 17.43
CA ARG A 236 -4.05 4.03 16.74
C ARG A 236 -5.06 2.87 16.89
N VAL A 237 -6.20 3.15 17.52
CA VAL A 237 -7.29 2.20 17.78
C VAL A 237 -8.60 2.92 18.12
N THR A 238 -9.75 2.33 17.73
CA THR A 238 -11.09 2.75 18.15
C THR A 238 -11.62 1.75 19.18
N GLY A 239 -11.74 2.19 20.44
CA GLY A 239 -12.16 1.34 21.56
C GLY A 239 -11.01 0.53 22.18
N SER A 240 -11.34 -0.63 22.78
CA SER A 240 -10.34 -1.56 23.34
C SER A 240 -9.54 -2.24 22.24
N TYR A 241 -8.23 -2.42 22.42
CA TYR A 241 -7.39 -3.19 21.48
C TYR A 241 -7.60 -4.72 21.57
N SER A 242 -8.34 -5.20 22.57
CA SER A 242 -8.70 -6.62 22.70
C SER A 242 -9.52 -7.10 21.50
N ASP A 243 -9.34 -8.37 21.14
CA ASP A 243 -10.12 -9.07 20.11
C ASP A 243 -10.08 -8.40 18.72
N LYS A 244 -9.02 -7.63 18.44
CA LYS A 244 -8.69 -7.08 17.11
C LYS A 244 -7.46 -7.76 16.50
N MET A 245 -7.28 -7.58 15.21
CA MET A 245 -6.00 -7.77 14.54
C MET A 245 -5.04 -6.61 14.87
N TYR A 246 -3.75 -6.71 14.52
CA TYR A 246 -2.87 -5.55 14.56
C TYR A 246 -1.85 -5.46 13.44
N MET A 247 -1.47 -4.20 13.16
CA MET A 247 -0.42 -3.83 12.23
C MET A 247 0.82 -3.34 12.96
N MET A 248 1.95 -3.91 12.57
CA MET A 248 3.27 -3.49 13.00
C MET A 248 3.86 -2.57 11.92
N ASN A 249 3.88 -1.28 12.19
CA ASN A 249 4.55 -0.30 11.35
C ASN A 249 6.06 -0.42 11.57
N HIS A 250 6.75 -1.03 10.60
CA HIS A 250 8.18 -1.35 10.68
C HIS A 250 8.96 -0.76 9.49
N PHE A 251 8.72 0.54 9.24
CA PHE A 251 9.49 1.35 8.31
C PHE A 251 10.13 2.50 9.10
N LEU A 252 11.40 2.78 8.84
CA LEU A 252 12.17 3.78 9.58
C LEU A 252 12.18 5.10 8.81
N GLY A 253 11.63 6.15 9.41
CA GLY A 253 11.70 7.50 8.88
C GLY A 253 13.05 8.18 9.17
N ARG A 254 13.39 9.18 8.38
CA ARG A 254 14.35 10.24 8.72
C ARG A 254 13.83 11.58 8.24
N ASN A 255 14.08 12.63 9.00
CA ASN A 255 13.62 13.97 8.65
C ASN A 255 14.63 14.69 7.75
N VAL A 256 14.13 15.29 6.66
CA VAL A 256 14.89 16.06 5.68
C VAL A 256 14.19 17.39 5.47
N SER A 257 14.92 18.50 5.62
CA SER A 257 14.38 19.84 5.41
C SER A 257 14.65 20.34 3.99
N LEU A 258 13.61 20.85 3.32
CA LEU A 258 13.66 21.37 1.95
C LEU A 258 12.78 22.63 1.86
N LEU A 259 13.35 23.73 1.34
CA LEU A 259 12.70 25.04 1.21
C LEU A 259 12.15 25.65 2.53
N GLY A 260 12.61 25.16 3.68
CA GLY A 260 12.18 25.59 5.02
C GLY A 260 11.23 24.61 5.70
N GLU A 261 10.50 23.81 4.93
CA GLU A 261 9.64 22.74 5.43
C GLU A 261 10.46 21.49 5.77
N THR A 262 9.94 20.64 6.66
CA THR A 262 10.60 19.38 7.05
C THR A 262 9.71 18.19 6.75
N PHE A 263 10.24 17.24 5.99
CA PHE A 263 9.54 16.06 5.50
C PHE A 263 10.19 14.80 6.06
N THR A 264 9.39 13.85 6.52
CA THR A 264 9.89 12.49 6.82
C THR A 264 9.97 11.69 5.53
N VAL A 265 11.12 11.05 5.29
CA VAL A 265 11.39 10.19 4.14
C VAL A 265 12.01 8.87 4.62
N PRO A 266 11.96 7.77 3.83
CA PRO A 266 12.55 6.50 4.24
C PRO A 266 14.06 6.59 4.55
N ALA A 267 14.48 5.96 5.64
CA ALA A 267 15.88 5.90 6.07
C ALA A 267 16.63 4.79 5.31
N THR A 268 16.85 5.00 4.01
CA THR A 268 17.35 3.98 3.07
C THR A 268 18.69 3.33 3.46
N SER A 269 19.52 4.00 4.27
CA SER A 269 20.78 3.47 4.79
C SER A 269 20.58 2.34 5.81
N SER A 270 19.46 2.32 6.53
CA SER A 270 19.16 1.35 7.60
C SER A 270 18.40 0.10 7.14
N LEU A 271 18.02 0.01 5.86
CA LEU A 271 17.09 -1.03 5.35
C LEU A 271 17.57 -2.46 5.59
N ASN A 272 18.88 -2.72 5.54
CA ASN A 272 19.43 -4.06 5.85
C ASN A 272 19.30 -4.43 7.35
N GLN A 273 19.06 -3.47 8.23
CA GLN A 273 18.78 -3.69 9.66
C GLN A 273 17.27 -3.82 9.90
N THR A 274 16.47 -2.88 9.41
CA THR A 274 15.00 -2.87 9.61
C THR A 274 14.37 -4.12 9.02
N ASN A 275 14.66 -4.40 7.74
CA ASN A 275 13.99 -5.47 7.00
C ASN A 275 14.56 -6.86 7.31
N ALA A 276 15.49 -6.98 8.27
CA ALA A 276 16.07 -8.26 8.67
C ALA A 276 15.08 -9.15 9.43
N ALA A 277 15.25 -10.47 9.32
CA ALA A 277 14.42 -11.44 10.06
C ALA A 277 14.83 -11.60 11.54
N THR A 278 15.99 -11.05 11.93
CA THR A 278 16.61 -11.17 13.27
C THR A 278 17.64 -10.05 13.49
N GLY A 279 17.81 -9.62 14.74
CA GLY A 279 18.81 -8.62 15.16
C GLY A 279 18.17 -7.37 15.77
N THR A 280 18.95 -6.53 16.43
CA THR A 280 18.46 -5.28 17.05
C THR A 280 17.83 -4.37 15.99
N GLY A 281 16.63 -3.85 16.25
CA GLY A 281 15.94 -2.93 15.34
C GLY A 281 15.45 -3.55 14.03
N SER A 282 15.10 -4.85 14.07
CA SER A 282 14.59 -5.61 12.93
C SER A 282 13.15 -6.10 13.15
N LEU A 283 12.46 -6.46 12.07
CA LEU A 283 11.11 -7.07 12.07
C LEU A 283 10.98 -8.17 13.13
N GLY A 284 11.97 -9.07 13.17
CA GLY A 284 11.99 -10.20 14.08
C GLY A 284 12.15 -9.81 15.56
N ALA A 285 12.79 -8.68 15.85
CA ALA A 285 12.93 -8.17 17.22
C ALA A 285 11.64 -7.51 17.72
N GLN A 286 11.03 -6.61 16.92
CA GLN A 286 9.77 -5.98 17.31
C GLN A 286 8.67 -7.04 17.47
N ALA A 287 8.51 -7.97 16.53
CA ALA A 287 7.48 -9.01 16.64
C ALA A 287 7.70 -9.95 17.84
N SER A 288 8.95 -10.22 18.23
CA SER A 288 9.25 -11.00 19.44
C SER A 288 8.90 -10.22 20.73
N SER A 289 9.10 -8.90 20.73
CA SER A 289 8.67 -8.01 21.81
C SER A 289 7.14 -7.95 21.90
N CYS A 290 6.47 -7.74 20.76
CA CYS A 290 5.01 -7.61 20.68
C CYS A 290 4.34 -8.94 21.08
N PHE A 291 4.85 -10.09 20.62
CA PHE A 291 4.38 -11.39 21.10
C PHE A 291 4.61 -11.59 22.60
N SER A 292 5.74 -11.12 23.15
CA SER A 292 6.01 -11.18 24.59
C SER A 292 5.01 -10.35 25.40
N GLN A 293 4.47 -9.27 24.84
CA GLN A 293 3.46 -8.41 25.45
C GLN A 293 2.03 -8.96 25.25
N TYR A 294 1.61 -9.18 23.99
CA TYR A 294 0.23 -9.47 23.61
C TYR A 294 -0.13 -10.96 23.46
N LYS A 295 0.87 -11.86 23.41
CA LYS A 295 0.73 -13.33 23.24
C LYS A 295 0.22 -13.81 21.87
N TYR A 296 0.08 -12.91 20.90
CA TYR A 296 -0.12 -13.23 19.48
C TYR A 296 0.75 -12.33 18.59
N TYR A 297 1.06 -12.83 17.39
CA TYR A 297 1.88 -12.11 16.39
C TYR A 297 1.04 -11.08 15.64
N PRO A 298 1.67 -10.07 14.99
CA PRO A 298 0.96 -9.16 14.12
C PRO A 298 0.28 -9.92 12.97
N THR A 299 -0.96 -9.54 12.68
CA THR A 299 -1.63 -9.97 11.44
C THR A 299 -1.02 -9.26 10.25
N PHE A 300 -0.58 -8.00 10.42
CA PHE A 300 -0.04 -7.17 9.35
C PHE A 300 1.31 -6.58 9.73
N THR A 301 2.24 -6.46 8.79
CA THR A 301 3.52 -5.77 9.01
C THR A 301 3.92 -4.98 7.78
N LEU A 302 4.12 -3.67 7.94
CA LEU A 302 4.49 -2.76 6.86
C LEU A 302 5.99 -2.49 6.83
N VAL A 303 6.56 -2.47 5.62
CA VAL A 303 7.96 -2.11 5.35
C VAL A 303 8.08 -1.16 4.16
N ASP A 304 9.11 -0.30 4.20
CA ASP A 304 9.70 0.33 3.01
C ASP A 304 10.74 -0.63 2.39
N TYR A 305 10.90 -0.60 1.07
CA TYR A 305 11.92 -1.32 0.30
C TYR A 305 12.04 -2.82 0.67
N TYR A 306 10.90 -3.53 0.63
CA TYR A 306 10.76 -4.96 0.99
C TYR A 306 11.77 -5.92 0.32
N ASP A 307 12.40 -5.49 -0.78
CA ASP A 307 13.40 -6.22 -1.53
C ASP A 307 14.79 -6.22 -0.88
N VAL A 308 15.11 -5.19 -0.08
CA VAL A 308 16.37 -5.08 0.66
C VAL A 308 16.37 -6.08 1.82
N GLY A 309 17.49 -6.80 1.97
CA GLY A 309 17.57 -7.99 2.82
C GLY A 309 17.31 -9.32 2.08
N ASN A 310 17.10 -9.29 0.75
CA ASN A 310 17.05 -10.48 -0.12
C ASN A 310 15.99 -11.53 0.33
N GLY A 311 14.78 -11.05 0.61
CA GLY A 311 13.65 -11.89 1.04
C GLY A 311 13.60 -12.20 2.54
N SER A 312 14.44 -11.55 3.36
CA SER A 312 14.37 -11.59 4.82
C SER A 312 12.97 -11.27 5.37
N VAL A 313 12.22 -10.38 4.73
CA VAL A 313 10.82 -10.06 5.09
C VAL A 313 9.89 -11.27 4.95
N PHE A 314 10.11 -12.11 3.93
CA PHE A 314 9.34 -13.34 3.70
C PHE A 314 9.81 -14.49 4.59
N GLN A 315 11.11 -14.55 4.91
CA GLN A 315 11.64 -15.46 5.95
C GLN A 315 11.01 -15.17 7.32
N TYR A 316 10.89 -13.89 7.67
CA TYR A 316 10.20 -13.41 8.86
C TYR A 316 8.72 -13.83 8.86
N ALA A 317 8.00 -13.56 7.76
CA ALA A 317 6.59 -13.96 7.61
C ALA A 317 6.38 -15.48 7.78
N ALA A 318 7.18 -16.28 7.09
CA ALA A 318 7.11 -17.74 7.16
C ALA A 318 7.39 -18.26 8.58
N LYS A 319 8.37 -17.66 9.29
CA LYS A 319 8.66 -17.97 10.69
C LYS A 319 7.48 -17.67 11.62
N LEU A 320 6.85 -16.50 11.52
CA LEU A 320 5.69 -16.17 12.38
C LEU A 320 4.49 -17.09 12.10
N ASN A 321 4.30 -17.46 10.84
CA ASN A 321 3.24 -18.36 10.41
C ASN A 321 3.53 -19.86 10.67
N GLY A 322 4.76 -20.23 11.06
CA GLY A 322 5.15 -21.63 11.25
C GLY A 322 5.15 -22.46 9.97
N VAL A 323 5.46 -21.86 8.82
CA VAL A 323 5.54 -22.53 7.50
C VAL A 323 6.97 -22.51 6.95
N SER A 324 7.26 -23.40 6.00
CA SER A 324 8.59 -23.48 5.38
C SER A 324 8.88 -22.27 4.49
N TYR A 325 10.00 -21.58 4.73
CA TYR A 325 10.52 -20.55 3.81
C TYR A 325 11.35 -21.18 2.68
N THR A 326 11.00 -20.87 1.44
CA THR A 326 11.87 -21.09 0.27
C THR A 326 12.39 -19.73 -0.19
N ALA A 327 13.69 -19.62 -0.48
CA ALA A 327 14.31 -18.33 -0.83
C ALA A 327 13.71 -17.72 -2.10
N THR A 328 12.95 -16.62 -1.96
CA THR A 328 12.28 -15.95 -3.08
C THR A 328 13.27 -15.15 -3.92
N LYS A 329 13.34 -15.42 -5.23
CA LYS A 329 14.12 -14.58 -6.16
C LYS A 329 13.39 -13.26 -6.43
N ILE A 330 13.72 -12.24 -5.65
CA ILE A 330 13.12 -10.91 -5.74
C ILE A 330 13.33 -10.26 -7.12
N GLY A 331 12.32 -9.48 -7.55
CA GLY A 331 12.33 -8.71 -8.81
C GLY A 331 12.05 -9.55 -10.06
N ASN A 332 11.92 -10.86 -9.95
CA ASN A 332 11.71 -11.75 -11.08
C ASN A 332 10.21 -11.81 -11.42
N SER A 333 9.77 -11.09 -12.47
CA SER A 333 8.40 -11.16 -12.96
C SER A 333 8.12 -12.51 -13.61
N SER A 334 7.60 -13.45 -12.82
CA SER A 334 7.32 -14.83 -13.26
C SER A 334 6.05 -14.95 -14.10
N SER A 335 6.07 -14.41 -15.32
CA SER A 335 5.12 -14.77 -16.37
C SER A 335 5.59 -16.05 -17.09
N THR A 336 4.72 -17.05 -17.20
CA THR A 336 5.03 -18.36 -17.78
C THR A 336 4.95 -18.38 -19.31
N THR A 337 5.86 -17.66 -19.98
CA THR A 337 6.27 -17.96 -21.37
C THR A 337 7.67 -17.41 -21.66
N GLY A 338 8.44 -18.12 -22.50
CA GLY A 338 9.86 -17.86 -22.67
C GLY A 338 10.20 -16.62 -23.51
N GLY A 339 11.04 -15.74 -22.97
CA GLY A 339 11.70 -14.65 -23.70
C GLY A 339 13.01 -14.28 -23.00
N ASN A 340 14.15 -14.41 -23.68
CA ASN A 340 15.47 -14.22 -23.07
C ASN A 340 15.91 -12.75 -23.12
N SER A 341 15.73 -12.02 -22.02
CA SER A 341 16.20 -10.63 -21.85
C SER A 341 17.16 -10.50 -20.67
N SER A 342 18.25 -9.74 -20.88
CA SER A 342 19.39 -9.65 -19.96
C SER A 342 19.03 -9.06 -18.60
N GLN A 343 19.48 -9.69 -17.51
CA GLN A 343 19.38 -9.11 -16.17
C GLN A 343 20.32 -7.90 -16.03
N SER A 344 19.76 -6.70 -15.91
CA SER A 344 20.45 -5.58 -15.27
C SER A 344 20.39 -5.78 -13.75
N SER A 345 21.52 -6.13 -13.12
CA SER A 345 21.63 -6.18 -11.66
C SER A 345 21.35 -4.81 -11.05
N ALA A 346 20.44 -4.72 -10.08
CA ALA A 346 20.21 -3.50 -9.33
C ALA A 346 21.49 -3.09 -8.58
N SER A 347 22.16 -2.04 -9.05
CA SER A 347 23.35 -1.50 -8.41
C SER A 347 22.99 -0.83 -7.08
N SER A 348 23.77 -1.10 -6.04
CA SER A 348 23.64 -0.47 -4.72
C SER A 348 23.53 1.05 -4.82
N ASN A 349 22.42 1.62 -4.35
CA ASN A 349 22.13 3.05 -4.42
C ASN A 349 23.13 3.85 -3.55
N PRO A 350 24.00 4.68 -4.14
CA PRO A 350 25.16 5.26 -3.44
C PRO A 350 24.83 6.58 -2.72
N ASN A 351 23.70 6.64 -1.99
CA ASN A 351 23.42 7.73 -1.05
C ASN A 351 24.19 7.48 0.27
N THR A 352 25.51 7.66 0.22
CA THR A 352 26.37 7.71 1.42
C THR A 352 26.09 8.98 2.22
N ASP A 353 25.94 8.82 3.53
CA ASP A 353 25.49 9.88 4.44
C ASP A 353 26.55 10.98 4.69
N GLY A 354 26.11 12.14 5.20
CA GLY A 354 26.99 13.11 5.87
C GLY A 354 27.29 14.44 5.18
N THR A 355 26.72 14.77 4.01
CA THR A 355 26.88 16.12 3.40
C THR A 355 25.56 16.86 3.18
N VAL A 356 25.52 18.13 3.63
CA VAL A 356 24.48 19.09 3.21
C VAL A 356 24.77 19.46 1.75
N VAL A 357 24.07 18.82 0.81
CA VAL A 357 24.30 19.03 -0.62
C VAL A 357 23.62 20.32 -1.10
N SER A 358 24.23 21.46 -0.78
CA SER A 358 23.92 22.75 -1.39
C SER A 358 24.33 22.75 -2.87
N ILE A 359 23.48 22.22 -3.76
CA ILE A 359 23.73 22.18 -5.21
C ILE A 359 23.70 23.61 -5.77
N PRO A 360 24.80 24.15 -6.31
CA PRO A 360 24.77 25.39 -7.08
C PRO A 360 24.30 25.07 -8.50
N LEU A 361 23.27 25.76 -8.99
CA LEU A 361 22.76 25.63 -10.36
C LEU A 361 23.74 26.25 -11.38
N ASN A 362 24.83 25.53 -11.69
CA ASN A 362 25.81 25.87 -12.71
C ASN A 362 26.19 24.62 -13.50
N GLY A 363 25.58 24.42 -14.68
CA GLY A 363 25.88 23.25 -15.52
C GLY A 363 24.88 22.86 -16.61
N ALA A 364 23.80 23.62 -16.84
CA ALA A 364 22.88 23.33 -17.94
C ALA A 364 23.46 23.78 -19.30
N PRO A 365 23.38 22.97 -20.38
CA PRO A 365 23.71 23.43 -21.73
C PRO A 365 22.69 24.49 -22.18
N LYS A 366 23.16 25.49 -22.93
CA LYS A 366 22.34 26.66 -23.33
C LYS A 366 21.26 26.29 -24.36
N VAL A 367 20.07 25.92 -23.88
CA VAL A 367 18.86 25.94 -24.70
C VAL A 367 18.38 27.39 -24.82
N VAL A 368 18.58 28.00 -25.99
CA VAL A 368 18.06 29.34 -26.28
C VAL A 368 16.58 29.24 -26.62
N VAL A 369 15.71 29.48 -25.64
CA VAL A 369 14.28 29.71 -25.87
C VAL A 369 14.07 31.21 -26.08
N GLY A 370 13.36 31.59 -27.14
CA GLY A 370 13.09 32.98 -27.48
C GLY A 370 12.17 33.69 -26.48
N VAL A 371 12.29 35.01 -26.41
CA VAL A 371 11.45 35.86 -25.54
C VAL A 371 10.00 35.83 -26.04
N GLY A 372 9.05 35.37 -25.21
CA GLY A 372 7.62 35.56 -25.47
C GLY A 372 6.69 34.40 -25.10
N SER A 373 6.52 34.13 -23.80
CA SER A 373 5.33 33.43 -23.27
C SER A 373 5.21 33.66 -21.75
N VAL A 374 4.43 34.68 -21.35
CA VAL A 374 4.08 34.90 -19.94
C VAL A 374 2.77 34.17 -19.66
N MET A 375 2.83 33.08 -18.89
CA MET A 375 1.63 32.54 -18.25
C MET A 375 1.29 33.42 -17.04
N ALA A 376 0.25 34.23 -17.15
CA ALA A 376 -0.16 35.15 -16.10
C ALA A 376 -1.12 34.47 -15.11
N CYS A 377 -0.62 34.09 -13.93
CA CYS A 377 -1.49 33.80 -12.79
C CYS A 377 -2.02 35.12 -12.23
N VAL A 378 -3.25 35.50 -12.61
CA VAL A 378 -3.93 36.69 -12.08
C VAL A 378 -4.48 36.39 -10.69
N VAL A 379 -3.76 36.85 -9.67
CA VAL A 379 -4.28 36.98 -8.29
C VAL A 379 -4.71 38.44 -8.09
N GLY A 380 -5.74 38.67 -7.26
CA GLY A 380 -6.30 40.00 -7.00
C GLY A 380 -5.24 41.02 -6.58
N GLY A 381 -5.25 42.18 -7.23
CA GLY A 381 -4.08 43.08 -7.22
C GLY A 381 -3.94 43.96 -5.98
N MET A 382 -2.72 44.00 -5.43
CA MET A 382 -2.07 45.26 -5.05
C MET A 382 -0.58 45.19 -5.41
N THR A 383 -0.11 46.12 -6.24
CA THR A 383 1.29 46.19 -6.67
C THR A 383 2.11 46.99 -5.66
N VAL A 384 2.99 46.33 -4.91
CA VAL A 384 4.01 47.00 -4.08
C VAL A 384 5.38 46.80 -4.71
N LEU A 385 5.85 47.83 -5.41
CA LEU A 385 7.22 47.91 -5.92
C LEU A 385 8.15 48.41 -4.80
N LEU A 386 9.06 47.55 -4.33
CA LEU A 386 10.25 47.97 -3.60
C LEU A 386 11.47 47.61 -4.46
N GLY A 387 12.18 48.63 -4.91
CA GLY A 387 13.40 48.48 -5.72
C GLY A 387 14.59 48.06 -4.86
N LEU A 388 15.52 47.33 -5.48
CA LEU A 388 16.81 46.97 -4.88
C LEU A 388 17.71 48.21 -4.73
N ALA A 389 18.38 48.28 -3.58
CA ALA A 389 19.61 49.04 -3.33
C ALA A 389 20.50 48.19 -2.42
#